data_AF-A0AAW6BP67-F1
#
_entry.id   AF-A0AAW6BP67-F1
#
_cell.length_a   1.000
_cell.length_b   1.000
_cell.length_c   1.000
_cell.angle_alpha   90.00
_cell.angle_beta   90.00
_cell.angle_gamma   90.00
#
_symmetry.space_group_name_H-M   'P 1'
#
loop_
_entity.id
_entity.type
_entity.pdbx_description
1 polymer ?
#
loop_
_entity_poly.entity_id
_entity_poly.type
_entity_poly.pdbx_seq_one_letter_code
_entity_poly.pdbx_strand_id
1 'polypeptide(L)'
;MLISISASYNAEKDFRNPEKRNGIFKEIASNSAIESLLLESIESGLLLLITLKSRKVYVGMVDEARFHHLDTDTIVIIPFMSGYRDKDTLTFCAEHNYADHYRNEGITLTSKPLSVYQFRHVLPLEQIESLSLFNPETYDKFQEVIKDKSN
;
A
#
# COMPACT_ATOMS: atom_id res chain seq x y z
N MET A 1 11.62 24.00 18.32
CA MET A 1 12.32 23.02 19.18
C MET A 1 13.53 22.54 18.40
N LEU A 2 14.75 22.86 18.83
CA LEU A 2 16.00 22.49 18.13
C LEU A 2 16.38 21.06 18.53
N ILE A 3 16.21 20.10 17.62
CA ILE A 3 16.68 18.73 17.83
C ILE A 3 18.21 18.75 17.70
N SER A 4 18.93 18.27 18.71
CA SER A 4 20.40 18.32 18.72
C SER A 4 20.99 17.43 17.63
N ILE A 5 22.06 17.91 16.99
CA ILE A 5 22.81 17.19 15.95
C ILE A 5 23.30 15.83 16.47
N SER A 6 23.58 15.72 17.77
CA SER A 6 23.96 14.46 18.42
C SER A 6 22.83 13.43 18.50
N ALA A 7 21.58 13.86 18.71
CA ALA A 7 20.42 12.96 18.69
C ALA A 7 20.15 12.44 17.26
N SER A 8 20.33 13.31 16.25
CA SER A 8 20.19 12.95 14.84
C SER A 8 21.28 11.95 14.39
N TYR A 9 22.53 12.15 14.82
CA TYR A 9 23.65 11.26 14.52
C TYR A 9 23.50 9.87 15.16
N ASN A 10 23.01 9.80 16.40
CA ASN A 10 22.76 8.52 17.06
C ASN A 10 21.59 7.76 16.43
N ALA A 11 20.52 8.47 16.04
CA ALA A 11 19.40 7.89 15.31
C ALA A 11 19.85 7.30 13.95
N GLU A 12 20.69 8.01 13.19
CA GLU A 12 21.27 7.49 11.93
C GLU A 12 22.13 6.24 12.14
N LYS A 13 22.91 6.20 13.24
CA LYS A 13 23.79 5.07 13.56
C LYS A 13 22.99 3.84 13.99
N ASP A 14 21.95 4.02 14.79
CA ASP A 14 21.06 2.94 15.22
C ASP A 14 20.21 2.39 14.04
N PHE A 15 19.87 3.24 13.07
CA PHE A 15 19.17 2.85 11.82
C PHE A 15 19.99 1.94 10.91
N ARG A 16 21.33 1.98 11.00
CA ARG A 16 22.24 1.15 10.18
C ARG A 16 22.45 -0.26 10.74
N ASN A 17 22.00 -0.55 11.95
CA ASN A 17 22.11 -1.88 12.56
C ASN A 17 20.80 -2.67 12.35
N PRO A 18 20.79 -3.79 11.59
CA PRO A 18 19.57 -4.53 11.24
C PRO A 18 18.70 -4.98 12.42
N GLU A 19 19.32 -5.39 13.53
CA GLU A 19 18.58 -5.89 14.71
C GLU A 19 17.96 -4.76 15.52
N LYS A 20 18.69 -3.65 15.69
CA LYS A 20 18.15 -2.44 16.31
C LYS A 20 17.07 -1.78 15.45
N ARG A 21 17.23 -1.83 14.12
CA ARG A 21 16.20 -1.44 13.15
C ARG A 21 14.90 -2.18 13.44
N ASN A 22 14.95 -3.51 13.53
CA ASN A 22 13.76 -4.33 13.80
C ASN A 22 13.12 -4.03 15.15
N GLY A 23 13.91 -3.70 16.18
CA GLY A 23 13.41 -3.25 17.49
C GLY A 23 12.67 -1.92 17.43
N ILE A 24 13.28 -0.92 16.76
CA ILE A 24 12.67 0.40 16.52
C ILE A 24 11.41 0.26 15.66
N PHE A 25 11.43 -0.60 14.63
CA PHE A 25 10.26 -0.86 13.79
C PHE A 25 9.11 -1.50 14.56
N LYS A 26 9.38 -2.45 15.46
CA LYS A 26 8.35 -3.01 16.34
C LYS A 26 7.75 -1.95 17.26
N GLU A 27 8.57 -1.02 17.74
CA GLU A 27 8.13 0.06 18.63
C GLU A 27 7.32 1.13 17.89
N ILE A 28 7.68 1.50 16.65
CA ILE A 28 6.91 2.46 15.84
C ILE A 28 5.64 1.83 15.28
N ALA A 29 5.70 0.59 14.76
CA ALA A 29 4.51 -0.17 14.38
C ALA A 29 3.56 -0.34 15.56
N SER A 30 4.07 -0.54 16.79
CA SER A 30 3.23 -0.57 17.99
C SER A 30 2.49 0.74 18.29
N ASN A 31 2.91 1.87 17.71
CA ASN A 31 2.35 3.21 17.92
C ASN A 31 1.58 3.78 16.71
N SER A 32 1.73 3.20 15.50
CA SER A 32 1.01 3.61 14.28
C SER A 32 0.31 2.42 13.62
N ALA A 33 -1.02 2.40 13.70
CA ALA A 33 -1.85 1.35 13.11
C ALA A 33 -1.64 1.23 11.58
N ILE A 34 -1.33 2.34 10.91
CA ILE A 34 -1.01 2.37 9.48
C ILE A 34 0.30 1.64 9.23
N GLU A 35 1.36 1.96 9.95
CA GLU A 35 2.67 1.32 9.75
C GLU A 35 2.65 -0.17 10.06
N SER A 36 1.95 -0.58 11.12
CA SER A 36 1.69 -1.99 11.41
C SER A 36 1.04 -2.70 10.22
N LEU A 37 0.02 -2.09 9.61
CA LEU A 37 -0.70 -2.67 8.49
C LEU A 37 0.15 -2.72 7.20
N LEU A 38 0.99 -1.71 6.96
CA LEU A 38 1.94 -1.71 5.85
C LEU A 38 2.98 -2.82 6.01
N LEU A 39 3.53 -2.97 7.22
CA LEU A 39 4.46 -4.04 7.53
C LEU A 39 3.81 -5.42 7.37
N GLU A 40 2.59 -5.59 7.87
CA GLU A 40 1.83 -6.84 7.70
C GLU A 40 1.57 -7.15 6.22
N SER A 41 1.23 -6.15 5.40
CA SER A 41 1.08 -6.31 3.94
C SER A 41 2.38 -6.80 3.29
N ILE A 42 3.53 -6.24 3.67
CA ILE A 42 4.84 -6.65 3.16
C ILE A 42 5.17 -8.08 3.60
N GLU A 43 5.04 -8.39 4.90
CA GLU A 43 5.40 -9.70 5.46
C GLU A 43 4.50 -10.84 4.96
N SER A 44 3.21 -10.57 4.78
CA SER A 44 2.22 -11.56 4.33
C SER A 44 2.08 -11.66 2.80
N GLY A 45 2.62 -10.68 2.06
CA GLY A 45 2.41 -10.57 0.61
C GLY A 45 0.98 -10.20 0.21
N LEU A 46 0.14 -9.75 1.17
CA LEU A 46 -1.21 -9.26 0.88
C LEU A 46 -1.17 -7.87 0.27
N LEU A 47 -2.14 -7.56 -0.58
CA LEU A 47 -2.30 -6.24 -1.17
C LEU A 47 -2.94 -5.29 -0.16
N LEU A 48 -2.87 -4.00 -0.42
CA LEU A 48 -3.64 -2.97 0.28
C LEU A 48 -4.85 -2.58 -0.56
N LEU A 49 -5.99 -2.34 0.08
CA LEU A 49 -7.11 -1.60 -0.47
C LEU A 49 -7.15 -0.21 0.18
N ILE A 50 -6.94 0.81 -0.64
CA ILE A 50 -6.80 2.21 -0.24
C ILE A 50 -7.96 2.99 -0.84
N THR A 51 -8.81 3.57 0.01
CA THR A 51 -9.87 4.49 -0.42
C THR A 51 -9.42 5.91 -0.13
N LEU A 52 -9.44 6.77 -1.15
CA LEU A 52 -9.17 8.20 -1.01
C LEU A 52 -10.46 8.96 -0.68
N LYS A 53 -10.33 10.16 -0.11
CA LYS A 53 -11.44 11.09 0.14
C LYS A 53 -12.26 11.42 -1.10
N SER A 54 -11.65 11.34 -2.29
CA SER A 54 -12.32 11.49 -3.60
C SER A 54 -13.21 10.30 -3.99
N ARG A 55 -13.27 9.24 -3.17
CA ARG A 55 -13.82 7.91 -3.46
C ARG A 55 -13.05 7.10 -4.48
N LYS A 56 -11.92 7.60 -5.01
CA LYS A 56 -11.00 6.77 -5.80
C LYS A 56 -10.47 5.65 -4.92
N VAL A 57 -10.44 4.43 -5.45
CA VAL A 57 -9.91 3.25 -4.77
C VAL A 57 -8.71 2.72 -5.55
N TYR A 58 -7.65 2.38 -4.84
CA TYR A 58 -6.52 1.62 -5.36
C TYR A 58 -6.39 0.31 -4.59
N VAL A 59 -6.07 -0.75 -5.33
CA VAL A 59 -5.59 -2.01 -4.78
C VAL A 59 -4.18 -2.24 -5.29
N GLY A 60 -3.22 -2.42 -4.40
CA GLY A 60 -1.81 -2.49 -4.79
C GLY A 60 -0.87 -3.00 -3.72
N MET A 61 0.34 -3.33 -4.15
CA MET A 61 1.44 -3.78 -3.29
C MET A 61 2.22 -2.57 -2.78
N VAL A 62 2.69 -2.62 -1.53
CA VAL A 62 3.59 -1.59 -0.98
C VAL A 62 4.94 -1.65 -1.70
N ASP A 63 5.50 -0.49 -2.05
CA ASP A 63 6.89 -0.40 -2.50
C ASP A 63 7.84 -0.45 -1.29
N GLU A 64 8.29 -1.65 -0.93
CA GLU A 64 9.18 -1.93 0.21
C GLU A 64 10.45 -1.05 0.19
N ALA A 65 11.02 -0.80 -1.00
CA ALA A 65 12.21 0.04 -1.13
C ALA A 65 11.97 1.49 -0.66
N ARG A 66 10.72 1.96 -0.72
CA ARG A 66 10.32 3.30 -0.28
C ARG A 66 9.79 3.33 1.14
N PHE A 67 9.33 2.21 1.68
CA PHE A 67 8.98 2.09 3.10
C PHE A 67 10.16 2.49 4.02
N HIS A 68 11.41 2.26 3.58
CA HIS A 68 12.62 2.59 4.33
C HIS A 68 13.04 4.07 4.26
N HIS A 69 12.35 4.91 3.49
CA HIS A 69 12.71 6.32 3.29
C HIS A 69 11.69 7.24 3.99
N LEU A 70 12.24 8.16 4.79
CA LEU A 70 11.64 9.01 5.84
C LEU A 70 10.61 10.05 5.36
N ASP A 71 9.68 9.70 4.48
CA ASP A 71 8.51 10.55 4.18
C ASP A 71 7.28 9.93 4.86
N THR A 72 7.03 10.36 6.10
CA THR A 72 5.96 9.82 6.96
C THR A 72 4.57 10.13 6.43
N ASP A 73 4.45 11.06 5.49
CA ASP A 73 3.17 11.65 5.11
C ASP A 73 2.62 11.07 3.79
N THR A 74 3.29 10.06 3.22
CA THR A 74 2.87 9.41 1.98
C THR A 74 2.99 7.89 2.04
N ILE A 75 2.13 7.20 1.28
CA ILE A 75 2.24 5.77 0.99
C ILE A 75 2.55 5.60 -0.50
N VAL A 76 3.54 4.77 -0.81
CA VAL A 76 3.88 4.41 -2.19
C VAL A 76 3.42 2.99 -2.49
N ILE A 77 2.58 2.85 -3.52
CA ILE A 77 2.09 1.54 -3.97
C ILE A 77 2.41 1.28 -5.44
N ILE A 78 2.49 0.01 -5.81
CA ILE A 78 2.38 -0.48 -7.18
C ILE A 78 0.92 -0.93 -7.38
N PRO A 79 0.12 -0.27 -8.24
CA PRO A 79 -1.28 -0.60 -8.41
C PRO A 79 -1.46 -1.90 -9.20
N PHE A 80 -2.40 -2.74 -8.75
CA PHE A 80 -2.86 -3.96 -9.43
C PHE A 80 -4.30 -3.81 -9.91
N MET A 81 -5.10 -3.00 -9.22
CA MET A 81 -6.45 -2.65 -9.62
C MET A 81 -6.79 -1.24 -9.13
N SER A 82 -7.64 -0.50 -9.86
CA SER A 82 -8.21 0.76 -9.38
C SER A 82 -9.66 0.92 -9.79
N GLY A 83 -10.36 1.80 -9.11
CA GLY A 83 -11.77 2.08 -9.37
C GLY A 83 -12.30 3.12 -8.41
N TYR A 84 -13.54 2.98 -7.97
CA TYR A 84 -14.17 3.90 -7.03
C TYR A 84 -15.16 3.19 -6.09
N ARG A 85 -15.55 3.85 -5.01
CA ARG A 85 -16.71 3.43 -4.20
C ARG A 85 -17.98 4.04 -4.77
N ASP A 86 -18.95 3.20 -5.10
CA ASP A 86 -20.27 3.64 -5.53
C ASP A 86 -20.90 4.59 -4.51
N LYS A 87 -21.60 5.61 -5.00
CA LYS A 87 -22.07 6.72 -4.16
C LYS A 87 -23.20 6.33 -3.21
N ASP A 88 -23.99 5.33 -3.57
CA ASP A 88 -25.20 4.93 -2.85
C ASP A 88 -24.97 3.65 -2.04
N THR A 89 -24.19 2.71 -2.58
CA THR A 89 -23.93 1.41 -1.95
C THR A 89 -22.58 1.32 -1.23
N LEU A 90 -21.66 2.27 -1.48
CA LEU A 90 -20.27 2.24 -1.03
C LEU A 90 -19.47 1.00 -1.48
N THR A 91 -20.03 0.20 -2.39
CA THR A 91 -19.39 -0.97 -2.98
C THR A 91 -18.19 -0.54 -3.80
N PHE A 92 -17.10 -1.28 -3.71
CA PHE A 92 -15.95 -1.04 -4.57
C PHE A 92 -16.23 -1.53 -5.99
N CYS A 93 -16.30 -0.59 -6.93
CA CYS A 93 -16.44 -0.80 -8.36
C CYS A 93 -15.06 -0.73 -9.02
N ALA A 94 -14.51 -1.88 -9.42
CA ALA A 94 -13.26 -1.94 -10.17
C ALA A 94 -13.45 -1.41 -11.60
N GLU A 95 -12.58 -0.51 -12.04
CA GLU A 95 -12.59 0.05 -13.40
C GLU A 95 -11.37 -0.37 -14.21
N HIS A 96 -10.20 -0.44 -13.56
CA HIS A 96 -8.92 -0.70 -14.21
C HIS A 96 -8.26 -1.91 -13.57
N ASN A 97 -7.95 -2.93 -14.37
CA ASN A 97 -7.16 -4.09 -13.96
C ASN A 97 -5.73 -3.96 -14.50
N TYR A 98 -4.83 -3.42 -13.67
CA TYR A 98 -3.42 -3.29 -14.02
C TYR A 98 -2.74 -4.65 -14.06
N ALA A 99 -3.17 -5.62 -13.25
CA ALA A 99 -2.59 -6.95 -13.24
C ALA A 99 -2.74 -7.66 -14.60
N ASP A 100 -3.92 -7.53 -15.24
CA ASP A 100 -4.14 -8.05 -16.58
C ASP A 100 -3.30 -7.31 -17.63
N HIS A 101 -3.19 -5.99 -17.52
CA HIS A 101 -2.33 -5.21 -18.39
C HIS A 101 -0.86 -5.62 -18.27
N TYR A 102 -0.33 -5.74 -17.05
CA TYR A 102 1.05 -6.16 -16.82
C TYR A 102 1.30 -7.55 -17.40
N ARG A 103 0.35 -8.48 -17.22
CA ARG A 103 0.45 -9.83 -17.79
C ARG A 103 0.47 -9.81 -19.31
N ASN A 104 -0.44 -9.06 -19.93
CA ASN A 104 -0.60 -9.01 -21.39
C ASN A 104 0.60 -8.35 -22.08
N GLU A 105 1.19 -7.34 -21.45
CA GLU A 105 2.35 -6.61 -21.97
C GLU A 105 3.70 -7.21 -21.52
N GLY A 106 3.69 -8.29 -20.73
CA GLY A 106 4.91 -8.91 -20.21
C GLY A 106 5.70 -8.01 -19.24
N ILE A 107 5.02 -7.10 -18.55
CA ILE A 107 5.60 -6.18 -17.58
C ILE A 107 5.76 -6.93 -16.24
N THR A 108 6.99 -7.02 -15.77
CA THR A 108 7.35 -7.68 -14.51
C THR A 108 8.11 -6.72 -13.60
N LEU A 109 8.60 -7.21 -12.46
CA LEU A 109 9.51 -6.46 -11.58
C LEU A 109 10.85 -6.13 -12.27
N THR A 110 11.25 -6.91 -13.27
CA THR A 110 12.59 -6.84 -13.88
C THR A 110 12.58 -6.58 -15.39
N SER A 111 11.40 -6.45 -16.00
CA SER A 111 11.24 -6.17 -17.43
C SER A 111 11.85 -4.81 -17.81
N LYS A 112 12.30 -4.72 -19.07
CA LYS A 112 12.89 -3.51 -19.66
C LYS A 112 12.25 -3.24 -21.03
N PRO A 113 12.09 -1.97 -21.44
CA PRO A 113 12.48 -0.75 -20.72
C PRO A 113 11.51 -0.38 -19.58
N LEU A 114 10.36 -1.04 -19.50
CA LEU A 114 9.28 -0.75 -18.56
C LEU A 114 9.08 -1.91 -17.59
N SER A 115 9.01 -1.61 -16.29
CA SER A 115 8.72 -2.52 -15.18
C SER A 115 7.54 -1.98 -14.37
N VAL A 116 6.99 -2.78 -13.46
CA VAL A 116 5.88 -2.34 -12.60
C VAL A 116 6.23 -1.11 -11.74
N TYR A 117 7.51 -0.87 -11.45
CA TYR A 117 7.97 0.28 -10.69
C TYR A 117 7.75 1.64 -11.38
N GLN A 118 7.56 1.65 -12.71
CA GLN A 118 7.18 2.87 -13.43
C GLN A 118 5.71 3.25 -13.27
N PHE A 119 4.87 2.38 -12.69
CA PHE A 119 3.44 2.61 -12.48
C PHE A 119 3.10 3.01 -11.05
N ARG A 120 4.09 3.24 -10.20
CA ARG A 120 3.88 3.56 -8.79
C ARG A 120 2.99 4.78 -8.59
N HIS A 121 2.22 4.76 -7.52
CA HIS A 121 1.44 5.88 -7.04
C HIS A 121 1.95 6.32 -5.68
N VAL A 122 2.18 7.63 -5.54
CA VAL A 122 2.49 8.28 -4.27
C VAL A 122 1.18 8.89 -3.76
N LEU A 123 0.72 8.42 -2.61
CA LEU A 123 -0.58 8.78 -2.03
C LEU A 123 -0.35 9.53 -0.72
N PRO A 124 -0.71 10.83 -0.62
CA PRO A 124 -0.63 11.56 0.63
C PRO A 124 -1.57 10.97 1.68
N LEU A 125 -1.08 10.72 2.92
CA LEU A 125 -1.88 10.17 4.01
C LEU A 125 -3.11 11.02 4.32
N GLU A 126 -2.99 12.35 4.24
CA GLU A 126 -4.11 13.27 4.45
C GLU A 126 -5.25 13.10 3.43
N GLN A 127 -5.01 12.48 2.28
CA GLN A 127 -6.02 12.20 1.26
C GLN A 127 -6.64 10.81 1.40
N ILE A 128 -6.10 9.96 2.28
CA ILE A 128 -6.60 8.61 2.52
C ILE A 128 -7.77 8.68 3.51
N GLU A 129 -8.89 8.12 3.09
CA GLU A 129 -10.09 7.96 3.91
C GLU A 129 -10.02 6.65 4.70
N SER A 130 -9.59 5.56 4.06
CA SER A 130 -9.46 4.25 4.70
C SER A 130 -8.37 3.39 4.06
N LEU A 131 -7.72 2.57 4.88
CA LEU A 131 -6.68 1.63 4.49
C LEU A 131 -6.96 0.26 5.11
N SER A 132 -6.84 -0.82 4.33
CA SER A 132 -7.06 -2.20 4.80
C SER A 132 -6.25 -3.20 3.98
N LEU A 133 -5.99 -4.39 4.52
CA LEU A 133 -5.45 -5.50 3.73
C LEU A 133 -6.51 -6.00 2.73
N PHE A 134 -6.03 -6.50 1.61
CA PHE A 134 -6.85 -6.97 0.50
C PHE A 134 -6.36 -8.34 0.03
N ASN A 135 -7.31 -9.27 0.01
CA ASN A 135 -7.13 -10.60 -0.53
C ASN A 135 -8.06 -10.74 -1.76
N PRO A 136 -7.51 -10.85 -2.99
CA PRO A 136 -8.31 -10.95 -4.21
C PRO A 136 -9.31 -12.11 -4.20
N GLU A 137 -8.90 -13.29 -3.71
CA GLU A 137 -9.77 -14.47 -3.67
C GLU A 137 -11.00 -14.27 -2.78
N THR A 138 -10.85 -13.54 -1.68
CA THR A 138 -11.93 -13.19 -0.76
C THR A 138 -12.87 -12.18 -1.40
N TYR A 139 -12.30 -11.19 -2.11
CA TYR A 139 -13.09 -10.21 -2.84
C TYR A 139 -13.95 -10.87 -3.93
N ASP A 140 -13.39 -11.79 -4.72
CA ASP A 140 -14.12 -12.48 -5.78
C ASP A 140 -15.32 -13.26 -5.22
N LYS A 141 -15.14 -13.98 -4.11
CA LYS A 141 -16.24 -14.67 -3.42
C LYS A 141 -17.34 -13.71 -2.95
N PHE A 142 -16.97 -12.52 -2.45
CA PHE A 142 -17.98 -11.51 -2.09
C PHE A 142 -18.74 -11.01 -3.31
N GLN A 143 -18.07 -10.84 -4.46
CA GLN A 143 -18.73 -10.41 -5.70
C GLN A 143 -19.71 -11.46 -6.24
N GLU A 144 -19.38 -12.76 -6.14
CA GLU A 144 -20.29 -13.85 -6.50
C GLU A 144 -21.58 -13.80 -5.68
N VAL A 145 -21.47 -13.70 -4.36
CA VAL A 145 -22.64 -13.61 -3.46
C VAL A 145 -23.52 -12.39 -3.74
N ILE A 146 -22.92 -11.25 -4.13
CA ILE A 146 -23.67 -10.04 -4.50
C ILE A 146 -24.44 -10.23 -5.81
N LYS A 147 -23.81 -10.87 -6.80
CA LYS A 147 -24.47 -11.19 -8.09
C LYS A 147 -25.65 -12.13 -7.89
N ASP A 148 -25.50 -13.16 -7.07
CA ASP A 148 -26.56 -14.14 -6.79
C ASP A 148 -27.78 -13.52 -6.10
N LYS A 149 -27.60 -12.47 -5.30
CA LYS A 149 -28.71 -11.73 -4.67
C LYS A 149 -29.41 -10.73 -5.60
N SER A 150 -28.80 -10.44 -6.74
CA SER A 150 -29.30 -9.47 -7.72
C SER A 150 -30.04 -10.14 -8.89
N ASN A 151 -30.02 -11.48 -8.95
CA ASN A 151 -30.80 -12.34 -9.86
C ASN A 151 -32.03 -12.92 -9.15
#